data_AF-A0A521UZ54-F1
#
_entry.id   AF-A0A521UZ54-F1
#
_cell.length_a   1.000
_cell.length_b   1.000
_cell.length_c   1.000
_cell.angle_alpha   90.00
_cell.angle_beta   90.00
_cell.angle_gamma   90.00
#
_symmetry.space_group_name_H-M   'P 1'
#
loop_
_entity.id
_entity.type
_entity.pdbx_description
1 polymer ?
#
loop_
_entity_poly.entity_id
_entity_poly.type
_entity_poly.pdbx_seq_one_letter_code
_entity_poly.pdbx_strand_id
1 'polypeptide(L)'
;MLVKIGQRGTITIPKELREGLGDGALVEAVRREDGVIELRPQITIDPTQAWFWTERWQRMEREADEDIAAGRVKVFDNVESFLADLDDEAE
;
A
#
# COMPACT_ATOMS: atom_id res chain seq x y z
N MET A 1 8.71 14.61 25.27
CA MET A 1 9.68 13.60 25.75
C MET A 1 11.05 13.94 25.18
N LEU A 2 12.11 13.87 25.99
CA LEU A 2 13.47 14.13 25.53
C LEU A 2 14.22 12.79 25.46
N VAL A 3 14.93 12.57 24.36
CA VAL A 3 15.79 11.40 24.15
C VAL A 3 17.22 11.87 23.91
N LYS A 4 18.20 11.07 24.35
CA LYS A 4 19.61 11.36 24.15
C LYS A 4 20.11 10.65 22.89
N ILE A 5 20.87 11.37 22.07
CA ILE A 5 21.59 10.79 20.94
C ILE A 5 22.85 10.08 21.48
N GLY A 6 23.01 8.81 21.13
CA GLY A 6 24.19 8.03 21.47
C GLY A 6 25.43 8.50 20.72
N GLN A 7 26.61 8.02 21.14
CA GLN A 7 27.89 8.43 20.53
C GLN A 7 27.98 8.14 19.02
N ARG A 8 27.22 7.17 18.52
CA ARG A 8 27.17 6.78 17.11
C ARG A 8 25.98 7.38 16.34
N GLY A 9 25.31 8.38 16.90
CA GLY A 9 24.13 9.00 16.28
C GLY A 9 22.82 8.21 16.43
N THR A 10 22.82 7.10 17.17
CA THR A 10 21.62 6.28 17.40
C THR A 10 20.69 6.94 18.42
N ILE A 11 19.39 6.90 18.16
CA ILE A 11 18.35 7.22 19.15
C ILE A 11 17.53 5.97 19.46
N THR A 12 17.17 5.80 20.72
CA THR A 12 16.17 4.81 21.10
C THR A 12 14.80 5.46 20.97
N ILE A 13 13.97 4.98 20.05
CA ILE A 13 12.58 5.43 19.91
C ILE A 13 11.75 4.80 21.03
N PRO A 14 11.17 5.60 21.95
CA PRO A 14 10.41 5.07 23.07
C PRO A 14 9.13 4.37 22.61
N LYS A 15 8.58 3.49 23.46
CA LYS A 15 7.48 2.59 23.10
C LYS A 15 6.27 3.33 22.54
N GLU A 16 5.96 4.48 23.11
CA GLU A 16 4.81 5.33 22.78
C GLU A 16 4.93 5.94 21.38
N LEU A 17 6.15 6.16 20.88
CA LEU A 17 6.40 6.70 19.54
C LEU A 17 6.53 5.63 18.45
N ARG A 18 6.71 4.37 18.84
CA ARG A 18 6.79 3.23 17.92
C ARG A 18 5.54 2.35 17.94
N GLU A 19 4.47 2.79 18.59
CA GLU A 19 3.19 2.09 18.55
C GLU A 19 2.70 2.01 17.09
N GLY A 20 2.31 0.81 16.65
CA GLY A 20 1.96 0.55 15.25
C GLY A 20 3.16 0.35 14.30
N LEU A 21 4.40 0.63 14.74
CA LEU A 21 5.59 0.26 13.98
C LEU A 21 5.99 -1.17 14.35
N GLY A 22 6.02 -2.06 13.35
CA GLY A 22 6.48 -3.43 13.51
C GLY A 22 7.97 -3.52 13.85
N ASP A 23 8.40 -4.67 14.36
CA ASP A 23 9.82 -4.92 14.59
C ASP A 23 10.59 -4.86 13.25
N GLY A 24 11.71 -4.12 13.23
CA GLY A 24 12.50 -3.92 12.01
C GLY A 24 11.89 -2.94 11.00
N ALA A 25 10.89 -2.14 11.39
CA ALA A 25 10.32 -1.11 10.53
C ALA A 25 11.39 -0.18 9.94
N LEU A 26 11.30 0.03 8.63
CA LEU A 26 12.14 0.98 7.93
C LEU A 26 11.60 2.39 8.12
N VAL A 27 12.50 3.34 8.37
CA VAL A 27 12.16 4.75 8.52
C VAL A 27 13.06 5.58 7.61
N GLU A 28 12.44 6.43 6.82
CA GLU A 28 13.15 7.49 6.12
C GLU A 28 13.41 8.64 7.10
N ALA A 29 14.67 9.07 7.20
CA ALA A 29 15.06 10.19 8.03
C ALA A 29 15.37 11.41 7.16
N VAL A 30 14.55 12.46 7.30
CA VAL A 30 14.68 13.69 6.51
C VAL A 30 15.00 14.85 7.45
N ARG A 31 16.03 15.63 7.11
CA ARG A 31 16.28 16.92 7.78
C ARG A 31 15.61 18.02 6.98
N ARG A 32 14.64 18.69 7.59
CA ARG A 32 13.94 19.84 7.01
C ARG A 32 14.79 21.11 7.16
N GLU A 33 14.46 22.14 6.37
CA GLU A 33 15.15 23.44 6.39
C GLU A 33 15.03 24.16 7.74
N ASP A 34 13.92 23.97 8.44
CA ASP A 34 13.66 24.49 9.80
C ASP A 34 14.48 23.77 10.89
N GLY A 35 15.29 22.79 10.50
CA GLY A 35 16.14 22.02 11.40
C GLY A 35 15.45 20.83 12.06
N VAL A 36 14.17 20.59 11.78
CA VAL A 36 13.44 19.41 12.27
C VAL A 36 13.97 18.15 11.58
N ILE A 37 14.22 17.11 12.36
CA ILE A 37 14.46 15.76 11.85
C ILE A 37 13.11 15.03 11.87
N GLU A 38 12.60 14.72 10.69
CA GLU A 38 11.36 13.99 10.49
C GLU A 38 11.69 12.52 10.19
N LEU A 39 11.02 11.60 10.89
CA LEU A 39 11.14 10.16 10.68
C LEU A 39 9.82 9.64 10.11
N ARG A 40 9.86 9.12 8.89
CA ARG A 40 8.68 8.62 8.17
C ARG A 40 8.76 7.11 8.01
N PRO A 41 7.86 6.33 8.62
CA PRO A 41 7.78 4.90 8.38
C PRO A 41 7.60 4.59 6.90
N GLN A 42 8.35 3.61 6.40
CA GLN A 42 8.29 3.15 5.02
C GLN A 42 7.86 1.69 4.99
N ILE A 43 6.94 1.37 4.09
CA ILE A 43 6.57 -0.01 3.76
C ILE A 43 7.32 -0.35 2.49
N THR A 44 8.21 -1.34 2.56
CA THR A 44 8.85 -1.88 1.36
C THR A 44 7.92 -2.84 0.67
N ILE A 45 7.71 -2.61 -0.62
CA ILE A 45 7.01 -3.54 -1.50
C ILE A 45 8.08 -4.30 -2.29
N ASP A 46 7.88 -5.61 -2.46
CA ASP A 46 8.73 -6.40 -3.34
C ASP A 46 8.75 -5.77 -4.74
N PRO A 47 9.92 -5.54 -5.37
CA PRO A 47 9.99 -4.92 -6.69
C PRO A 47 9.15 -5.62 -7.75
N THR A 48 8.98 -6.94 -7.66
CA THR A 48 8.13 -7.74 -8.57
C THR A 48 6.63 -7.50 -8.37
N GLN A 49 6.23 -6.88 -7.27
CA GLN A 49 4.86 -6.50 -6.93
C GLN A 49 4.63 -4.98 -6.97
N ALA A 50 5.69 -4.19 -7.20
CA ALA A 50 5.60 -2.73 -7.22
C ALA A 50 4.65 -2.22 -8.32
N TRP A 51 4.45 -2.98 -9.40
CA TRP A 51 3.53 -2.64 -10.49
C TRP A 51 2.08 -2.44 -10.01
N PHE A 52 1.64 -3.19 -8.99
CA PHE A 52 0.29 -3.07 -8.41
C PHE A 52 0.04 -1.69 -7.80
N TRP A 53 1.10 -1.05 -7.30
CA TRP A 53 1.05 0.26 -6.66
C TRP A 53 1.27 1.43 -7.61
N THR A 54 1.38 1.17 -8.92
CA THR A 54 1.45 2.24 -9.91
C THR A 54 0.12 3.00 -9.99
N GLU A 55 0.16 4.31 -10.24
CA GLU A 55 -1.05 5.14 -10.34
C GLU A 55 -2.06 4.61 -11.37
N ARG A 56 -1.55 4.07 -12.49
CA ARG A 56 -2.38 3.44 -13.52
C ARG A 56 -3.13 2.24 -12.94
N TRP A 57 -2.46 1.34 -12.23
CA TRP A 57 -3.09 0.15 -11.67
C TRP A 57 -4.10 0.51 -10.57
N GLN A 58 -3.72 1.38 -9.64
CA GLN A 58 -4.61 1.85 -8.58
C GLN A 58 -5.84 2.62 -9.10
N ARG A 59 -5.76 3.23 -10.29
CA ARG A 59 -6.94 3.80 -10.94
C ARG A 59 -7.87 2.72 -11.49
N MET A 60 -7.33 1.71 -12.18
CA MET A 60 -8.12 0.60 -12.72
C MET A 60 -8.79 -0.20 -11.59
N GLU A 61 -8.13 -0.40 -10.45
CA GLU A 61 -8.77 -1.09 -9.32
C GLU A 61 -9.92 -0.29 -8.72
N ARG A 62 -9.78 1.03 -8.60
CA ARG A 62 -10.90 1.86 -8.12
C ARG A 62 -12.09 1.80 -9.06
N GLU A 63 -11.85 1.80 -10.37
CA GLU A 63 -12.91 1.65 -11.38
C GLU A 63 -13.60 0.28 -11.25
N ALA A 64 -12.83 -0.80 -11.11
CA ALA A 64 -13.37 -2.14 -10.90
C ALA A 64 -14.19 -2.25 -9.60
N ASP A 65 -13.69 -1.68 -8.49
CA ASP A 65 -14.42 -1.62 -7.22
C ASP A 65 -15.73 -0.84 -7.35
N GLU A 66 -15.72 0.28 -8.08
CA GLU A 66 -16.91 1.07 -8.37
C GLU A 66 -17.93 0.30 -9.23
N ASP A 67 -17.47 -0.47 -10.21
CA ASP A 67 -18.32 -1.35 -11.03
C ASP A 67 -18.96 -2.44 -10.18
N ILE A 68 -18.18 -3.12 -9.33
CA ILE A 68 -18.68 -4.13 -8.40
C ILE A 68 -19.71 -3.53 -7.44
N ALA A 69 -19.40 -2.40 -6.81
CA ALA A 69 -20.30 -1.74 -5.86
C ALA A 69 -21.61 -1.27 -6.51
N ALA A 70 -21.55 -0.85 -7.77
CA ALA A 70 -22.72 -0.45 -8.54
C ALA A 70 -23.48 -1.64 -9.17
N GLY A 71 -23.00 -2.87 -9.00
CA GLY A 71 -23.59 -4.06 -9.62
C GLY A 71 -23.42 -4.11 -11.14
N ARG A 72 -22.46 -3.37 -11.70
CA ARG A 72 -22.07 -3.43 -13.12
C ARG A 72 -21.18 -4.65 -13.40
N VAL A 73 -21.56 -5.78 -12.84
CA VAL A 73 -20.84 -7.05 -12.95
C VAL A 73 -21.85 -8.16 -13.25
N LYS A 74 -21.44 -9.12 -14.08
CA LYS A 74 -22.18 -10.37 -14.26
C LYS A 74 -21.61 -11.42 -13.32
N VAL A 75 -22.48 -12.17 -12.66
CA VAL A 75 -22.11 -13.30 -11.80
C VAL A 75 -22.68 -14.56 -12.41
N PHE A 76 -21.86 -15.60 -12.49
CA PHE A 76 -22.22 -16.88 -13.09
C PHE A 76 -22.12 -17.98 -12.03
N ASP A 77 -23.12 -18.87 -12.00
CA ASP A 77 -23.17 -19.97 -11.03
C ASP A 77 -22.15 -21.09 -11.34
N ASN A 78 -21.69 -21.18 -12.59
CA ASN A 78 -20.70 -22.17 -13.03
C ASN A 78 -19.92 -21.66 -14.25
N VAL A 79 -18.86 -22.41 -14.60
CA VAL A 79 -17.96 -22.04 -15.70
C VAL A 79 -18.65 -22.21 -17.04
N GLU A 80 -19.54 -23.19 -17.18
CA GLU A 80 -20.27 -23.44 -18.42
C GLU A 80 -21.17 -22.25 -18.80
N SER A 81 -21.87 -21.63 -17.84
CA SER A 81 -22.69 -20.45 -18.09
C SER A 81 -21.87 -19.20 -18.38
N PHE A 82 -20.68 -19.07 -17.77
CA PHE A 82 -19.73 -18.00 -18.11
C PHE A 82 -19.20 -18.13 -19.54
N LEU A 83 -18.80 -19.34 -19.96
CA LEU A 83 -18.28 -19.57 -21.30
C LEU A 83 -19.34 -19.32 -22.39
N ALA A 84 -20.60 -19.71 -22.14
CA ALA A 84 -21.69 -19.44 -23.07
C ALA A 84 -21.91 -17.94 -23.30
N ASP A 85 -21.90 -17.11 -22.24
CA ASP A 85 -22.05 -15.65 -22.36
C ASP A 85 -20.86 -15.01 -23.10
N LEU A 86 -19.64 -15.53 -22.89
CA LEU A 86 -18.43 -15.03 -23.58
C LEU A 86 -18.44 -15.33 -25.09
N ASP A 87 -18.90 -16.52 -25.47
CA ASP A 87 -19.01 -16.92 -26.88
C ASP A 87 -20.13 -16.11 -27.59
N ASP A 88 -21.23 -15.81 -26.89
CA ASP A 88 -22.34 -15.00 -27.42
C ASP A 88 -21.94 -13.51 -27.62
N GLU A 89 -21.01 -12.96 -26.83
CA GLU A 89 -20.47 -11.60 -27.03
C GLU A 89 -19.41 -11.49 -28.14
N ALA A 90 -18.90 -12.62 -28.64
CA ALA A 90 -17.85 -12.66 -29.68
C ALA A 90 -18.39 -12.63 -31.13
N GLU A 91 -19.71 -12.72 -31.34
CA GLU A 91 -20.41 -12.56 -32.62
C GLU A 91 -20.95 -11.12 -32.84
#